data_AF-D6AAX7-F1
#
_entry.id   AF-D6AAX7-F1
#
_cell.length_a   1.000
_cell.length_b   1.000
_cell.length_c   1.000
_cell.angle_alpha   90.00
_cell.angle_beta   90.00
_cell.angle_gamma   90.00
#
_symmetry.space_group_name_H-M   'P 1'
#
loop_
_entity.id
_entity.type
_entity.pdbx_description
1 polymer ?
#
loop_
_entity_poly.entity_id
_entity_poly.type
_entity_poly.pdbx_seq_one_letter_code
_entity_poly.pdbx_strand_id
1 'polypeptide(L)'
;MDMKTPPGAMELIRLSGPGQSISVRLTSTTATMESLGVRYYDAVAVVASDFVNGTVHLGFDSEDLADWGRILDEVEQAEEDADPDEPYTADWPSSGRTAYLRFIAEDPYVVEVHDGTGTHIVVSVPLDLREEWTADARRLLTEARASLGE
;
A
#
# COMPACT_ATOMS: atom_id res chain seq x y z
N MET A 1 14.92 -18.11 -9.90
CA MET A 1 13.69 -17.92 -10.70
C MET A 1 13.38 -16.45 -10.59
N ASP A 2 13.92 -15.63 -11.49
CA ASP A 2 13.69 -14.20 -11.50
C ASP A 2 12.20 -13.96 -11.73
N MET A 3 11.49 -13.49 -10.69
CA MET A 3 10.15 -12.93 -10.85
C MET A 3 10.30 -11.60 -11.56
N LYS A 4 10.60 -11.65 -12.87
CA LYS A 4 10.50 -10.50 -13.75
C LYS A 4 9.05 -10.04 -13.70
N THR A 5 8.86 -8.84 -13.16
CA THR A 5 7.63 -8.07 -13.19
C THR A 5 6.95 -8.25 -14.55
N PRO A 6 5.70 -8.75 -14.64
CA PRO A 6 4.99 -8.71 -15.90
C PRO A 6 4.89 -7.25 -16.35
N PRO A 7 5.43 -6.90 -17.53
CA PRO A 7 5.32 -5.54 -18.05
C PRO A 7 3.84 -5.23 -18.25
N GLY A 8 3.28 -4.30 -17.46
CA GLY A 8 1.88 -3.86 -17.55
C GLY A 8 1.05 -3.95 -16.28
N ALA A 9 1.58 -4.47 -15.17
CA ALA A 9 0.87 -4.39 -13.88
C ALA A 9 0.94 -2.95 -13.34
N MET A 10 -0.22 -2.32 -13.18
CA MET A 10 -0.34 -0.98 -12.61
C MET A 10 0.00 -1.01 -11.11
N GLU A 11 0.79 -0.03 -10.64
CA GLU A 11 1.12 0.09 -9.22
C GLU A 11 0.31 1.21 -8.58
N LEU A 12 -0.32 0.89 -7.46
CA LEU A 12 -1.07 1.85 -6.65
C LEU A 12 -0.20 2.45 -5.54
N ILE A 13 0.63 1.60 -4.92
CA ILE A 13 1.55 2.00 -3.85
C ILE A 13 2.94 1.51 -4.24
N ARG A 14 3.94 2.39 -4.10
CA ARG A 14 5.36 2.04 -4.21
C ARG A 14 6.13 2.81 -3.15
N LEU A 15 6.70 2.07 -2.21
CA LEU A 15 7.57 2.58 -1.15
C LEU A 15 8.91 1.87 -1.27
N SER A 16 10.01 2.61 -1.29
CA SER A 16 11.34 2.05 -1.56
C SER A 16 12.39 2.77 -0.75
N GLY A 17 13.06 2.01 0.10
CA GLY A 17 14.28 2.42 0.80
C GLY A 17 15.52 1.74 0.21
N PRO A 18 16.70 1.96 0.79
CA PRO A 18 17.92 1.24 0.43
C PRO A 18 17.76 -0.27 0.72
N GLY A 19 17.80 -1.10 -0.31
CA GLY A 19 17.83 -2.58 -0.16
C GLY A 19 16.49 -3.27 0.13
N GLN A 20 15.42 -2.52 0.42
CA GLN A 20 14.07 -3.07 0.55
C GLN A 20 12.99 -2.17 -0.03
N SER A 21 11.87 -2.78 -0.42
CA SER A 21 10.70 -2.09 -0.95
C SER A 21 9.41 -2.82 -0.63
N ILE A 22 8.33 -2.05 -0.57
CA ILE A 22 6.96 -2.53 -0.56
C ILE A 22 6.23 -1.92 -1.75
N SER A 23 5.48 -2.73 -2.48
CA SER A 23 4.60 -2.24 -3.54
C SER A 23 3.26 -2.94 -3.52
N VAL A 24 2.21 -2.23 -3.92
CA VAL A 24 0.88 -2.80 -4.16
C VAL A 24 0.58 -2.67 -5.63
N ARG A 25 0.37 -3.81 -6.28
CA ARG A 25 0.17 -3.93 -7.72
C ARG A 25 -1.21 -4.46 -8.02
N LEU A 26 -1.93 -3.79 -8.91
CA LEU A 26 -3.20 -4.30 -9.39
C LEU A 26 -2.97 -5.57 -10.20
N THR A 27 -3.83 -6.56 -10.00
CA THR A 27 -3.86 -7.77 -10.83
C THR A 27 -4.59 -7.53 -12.16
N SER A 28 -5.52 -6.58 -12.17
CA SER A 28 -6.36 -6.19 -13.31
C SER A 28 -6.89 -4.77 -13.11
N THR A 29 -7.14 -4.04 -14.19
CA THR A 29 -7.88 -2.76 -14.17
C THR A 29 -9.40 -2.94 -14.26
N THR A 30 -9.84 -4.18 -14.49
CA THR A 30 -11.26 -4.53 -14.46
C THR A 30 -11.64 -4.99 -13.05
N ALA A 31 -12.71 -4.45 -12.50
CA ALA A 31 -13.25 -4.87 -11.22
C ALA A 31 -13.58 -6.37 -11.22
N THR A 32 -13.17 -7.07 -10.16
CA THR A 32 -13.48 -8.49 -9.95
C THR A 32 -14.95 -8.67 -9.57
N MET A 33 -15.53 -7.69 -8.88
CA MET A 33 -16.93 -7.69 -8.46
C MET A 33 -17.47 -6.27 -8.44
N GLU A 34 -18.76 -6.12 -8.71
CA GLU A 34 -19.49 -4.89 -8.45
C GLU A 34 -20.72 -5.24 -7.60
N SER A 35 -20.89 -4.56 -6.47
CA SER A 35 -22.02 -4.78 -5.57
C SER A 35 -22.51 -3.45 -5.03
N LEU A 36 -23.81 -3.19 -5.14
CA LEU A 36 -24.45 -1.94 -4.71
C LEU A 36 -23.79 -0.67 -5.30
N GLY A 37 -23.21 -0.77 -6.50
CA GLY A 37 -22.49 0.33 -7.16
C GLY A 37 -21.04 0.52 -6.68
N VAL A 38 -20.55 -0.34 -5.80
CA VAL A 38 -19.14 -0.35 -5.36
C VAL A 38 -18.38 -1.39 -6.17
N ARG A 39 -17.27 -0.97 -6.79
CA ARG A 39 -16.36 -1.83 -7.55
C ARG A 39 -15.23 -2.32 -6.67
N TYR A 40 -14.99 -3.63 -6.70
CA TYR A 40 -13.93 -4.30 -5.97
C TYR A 40 -12.83 -4.76 -6.92
N TYR A 41 -11.59 -4.52 -6.54
CA TYR A 41 -10.40 -4.82 -7.32
C TYR A 41 -9.45 -5.72 -6.52
N ASP A 42 -8.77 -6.62 -7.23
CA ASP A 42 -7.73 -7.46 -6.65
C ASP A 42 -6.34 -6.89 -6.91
N ALA A 43 -5.51 -6.91 -5.89
CA ALA A 43 -4.11 -6.51 -5.94
C ALA A 43 -3.21 -7.51 -5.20
N VAL A 44 -1.91 -7.31 -5.36
CA VAL A 44 -0.87 -8.06 -4.66
C VAL A 44 0.06 -7.05 -3.97
N ALA A 45 0.21 -7.18 -2.66
CA ALA A 45 1.30 -6.56 -1.94
C ALA A 45 2.57 -7.41 -2.11
N VAL A 46 3.66 -6.76 -2.44
CA VAL A 46 4.97 -7.37 -2.68
C VAL A 46 5.97 -6.75 -1.72
N VAL A 47 6.59 -7.58 -0.89
CA VAL A 47 7.78 -7.25 -0.10
C VAL A 47 8.98 -7.77 -0.88
N ALA A 48 9.95 -6.91 -1.16
CA ALA A 48 11.18 -7.30 -1.84
C ALA A 48 12.41 -6.73 -1.13
N SER A 49 13.34 -7.59 -0.79
CA SER A 49 14.69 -7.25 -0.29
C SER A 49 15.70 -8.34 -0.67
N ASP A 50 16.98 -8.09 -0.39
CA ASP A 50 18.04 -9.09 -0.60
C ASP A 50 17.93 -10.30 0.36
N PHE A 51 17.19 -10.15 1.46
CA PHE A 51 17.02 -11.19 2.47
C PHE A 51 15.68 -11.94 2.34
N VAL A 52 14.58 -11.21 2.21
CA VAL A 52 13.22 -11.78 2.16
C VAL A 52 12.44 -11.22 0.98
N ASN A 53 11.75 -12.11 0.28
CA ASN A 53 10.83 -11.75 -0.80
C ASN A 53 9.52 -12.47 -0.57
N GLY A 54 8.40 -11.76 -0.68
CA GLY A 54 7.09 -12.30 -0.38
C GLY A 54 5.98 -11.53 -1.10
N THR A 55 4.86 -12.22 -1.32
CA THR A 55 3.68 -11.64 -1.95
C THR A 55 2.43 -12.10 -1.23
N VAL A 56 1.46 -11.20 -1.05
CA VAL A 56 0.14 -11.53 -0.50
C VAL A 56 -0.95 -10.85 -1.32
N HIS A 57 -2.06 -11.55 -1.53
CA HIS A 57 -3.24 -11.01 -2.20
C HIS A 57 -4.03 -10.12 -1.26
N LEU A 58 -4.46 -8.97 -1.76
CA LEU A 58 -5.38 -8.07 -1.08
C LEU A 58 -6.46 -7.60 -2.05
N GLY A 59 -7.65 -7.30 -1.52
CA GLY A 59 -8.75 -6.69 -2.26
C GLY A 59 -9.01 -5.30 -1.73
N PHE A 60 -9.39 -4.37 -2.61
CA PHE A 60 -9.74 -3.00 -2.24
C PHE A 60 -10.89 -2.50 -3.10
N ASP A 61 -11.58 -1.46 -2.65
CA ASP A 61 -12.63 -0.79 -3.40
C ASP A 61 -12.39 0.72 -3.62
N SER A 62 -13.39 1.41 -4.17
CA SER A 62 -13.32 2.85 -4.41
C SER A 62 -13.18 3.68 -3.12
N GLU A 63 -13.74 3.22 -2.00
CA GLU A 63 -13.60 3.89 -0.71
C GLU A 63 -12.17 3.72 -0.19
N ASP A 64 -11.58 2.53 -0.35
CA ASP A 64 -10.18 2.28 -0.03
C ASP A 64 -9.23 3.20 -0.84
N LEU A 65 -9.54 3.51 -2.11
CA LEU A 65 -8.75 4.49 -2.88
C LEU A 65 -8.85 5.90 -2.31
N ALA A 66 -10.02 6.28 -1.77
CA ALA A 66 -10.20 7.57 -1.09
C ALA A 66 -9.44 7.59 0.24
N ASP A 67 -9.53 6.51 1.02
CA ASP A 67 -8.80 6.32 2.26
C ASP A 67 -7.29 6.42 2.05
N TRP A 68 -6.73 5.84 0.98
CA TRP A 68 -5.30 5.98 0.72
C TRP A 68 -4.89 7.45 0.53
N GLY A 69 -5.71 8.24 -0.17
CA GLY A 69 -5.47 9.69 -0.31
C GLY A 69 -5.48 10.40 1.04
N ARG A 70 -6.44 10.06 1.91
CA ARG A 70 -6.53 10.62 3.27
C ARG A 70 -5.35 10.21 4.14
N ILE A 71 -4.90 8.96 4.07
CA ILE A 71 -3.71 8.48 4.80
C ILE A 71 -2.48 9.29 4.37
N LEU A 72 -2.30 9.57 3.08
CA LEU A 72 -1.19 10.41 2.61
C LEU A 72 -1.24 11.83 3.19
N ASP A 73 -2.43 12.42 3.28
CA ASP A 73 -2.61 13.75 3.88
C ASP A 73 -2.37 13.76 5.40
N GLU A 74 -2.78 12.69 6.10
CA GLU A 74 -2.59 12.54 7.55
C GLU A 74 -1.11 12.24 7.89
N VAL A 75 -0.41 11.44 7.06
CA VAL A 75 1.04 11.18 7.23
C VAL A 75 1.86 12.46 7.04
N GLU A 76 1.58 13.25 6.00
CA GLU A 76 2.29 14.51 5.76
C GLU A 76 2.09 15.51 6.92
N GLN A 77 0.88 15.58 7.48
CA GLN A 77 0.62 16.38 8.70
C GLN A 77 1.37 15.85 9.92
N ALA A 78 1.42 14.52 10.11
CA ALA A 78 2.13 13.91 11.24
C ALA A 78 3.65 14.14 11.17
N GLU A 79 4.23 14.14 9.96
CA GLU A 79 5.65 14.49 9.75
C GLU A 79 5.93 15.96 10.10
N GLU A 80 4.97 16.88 9.92
CA GLU A 80 5.10 18.29 10.30
C GLU A 80 4.93 18.52 11.82
N ASP A 81 3.98 17.83 12.46
CA ASP A 81 3.63 18.01 13.87
C ASP A 81 4.59 17.28 14.84
N ALA A 82 5.38 16.33 14.32
CA ALA A 82 6.52 15.65 14.97
C ALA A 82 6.39 15.46 16.49
N ASP A 83 5.27 14.88 16.95
CA ASP A 83 5.15 14.36 18.32
C ASP A 83 5.79 12.96 18.36
N PRO A 84 6.97 12.79 18.98
CA PRO A 84 7.68 11.51 18.96
C PRO A 84 7.06 10.45 19.87
N ASP A 85 6.09 10.81 20.73
CA ASP A 85 5.55 9.89 21.73
C ASP A 85 4.40 9.01 21.19
N GLU A 86 3.76 9.39 20.07
CA GLU A 86 2.67 8.60 19.45
C GLU A 86 2.69 8.73 17.92
N PRO A 87 3.37 7.84 17.18
CA PRO A 87 3.44 7.91 15.73
C PRO A 87 2.07 7.68 15.09
N TYR A 88 1.79 8.42 14.01
CA TYR A 88 0.56 8.21 13.25
C TYR A 88 0.53 6.79 12.65
N THR A 89 -0.62 6.13 12.78
CA THR A 89 -0.84 4.76 12.32
C THR A 89 -2.14 4.63 11.55
N ALA A 90 -2.10 3.95 10.40
CA ALA A 90 -3.28 3.66 9.60
C ALA A 90 -3.20 2.33 8.86
N ASP A 91 -4.35 1.68 8.67
CA ASP A 91 -4.48 0.41 7.94
C ASP A 91 -5.11 0.66 6.57
N TRP A 92 -4.58 0.01 5.53
CA TRP A 92 -5.11 0.04 4.16
C TRP A 92 -4.89 -1.30 3.45
N PRO A 93 -5.89 -1.88 2.75
CA PRO A 93 -7.28 -1.43 2.67
C PRO A 93 -8.00 -1.55 4.03
N SER A 94 -8.94 -0.65 4.32
CA SER A 94 -9.66 -0.58 5.60
C SER A 94 -10.86 -1.54 5.64
N SER A 95 -11.30 -2.02 4.47
CA SER A 95 -12.46 -2.90 4.29
C SER A 95 -12.34 -4.29 4.96
N GLY A 96 -11.16 -4.67 5.48
CA GLY A 96 -10.98 -5.71 6.50
C GLY A 96 -11.26 -7.15 6.08
N ARG A 97 -11.36 -7.45 4.78
CA ARG A 97 -11.72 -8.79 4.26
C ARG A 97 -10.56 -9.61 3.74
N THR A 98 -9.39 -9.01 3.57
CA THR A 98 -8.18 -9.64 3.02
C THR A 98 -6.94 -9.23 3.82
N ALA A 99 -5.76 -9.55 3.32
CA ALA A 99 -4.53 -8.93 3.79
C ALA A 99 -4.62 -7.40 3.69
N TYR A 100 -3.89 -6.72 4.56
CA TYR A 100 -3.80 -5.27 4.60
C TYR A 100 -2.38 -4.83 4.98
N LEU A 101 -2.07 -3.58 4.70
CA LEU A 101 -0.84 -2.91 5.09
C LEU A 101 -1.15 -1.97 6.25
N ARG A 102 -0.30 -1.95 7.25
CA ARG A 102 -0.27 -0.91 8.28
C ARG A 102 0.88 0.03 8.02
N PHE A 103 0.58 1.31 7.97
CA PHE A 103 1.51 2.41 7.78
C PHE A 103 1.77 3.04 9.14
N ILE A 104 3.04 3.16 9.52
CA ILE A 104 3.48 3.71 10.80
C ILE A 104 4.48 4.82 10.49
N ALA A 105 4.07 6.07 10.71
CA ALA A 105 4.89 7.25 10.49
C ALA A 105 5.86 7.46 11.68
N GLU A 106 6.76 6.51 11.87
CA GLU A 106 7.91 6.59 12.77
C GLU A 106 9.21 6.83 11.97
N ASP A 107 10.34 7.04 12.65
CA ASP A 107 11.66 7.20 12.00
C ASP A 107 12.58 6.01 12.36
N PRO A 108 12.88 5.09 11.41
CA PRO A 108 12.49 5.10 9.99
C PRO A 108 11.03 4.67 9.77
N TYR A 109 10.43 5.08 8.65
CA TYR A 109 9.03 4.75 8.34
C TYR A 109 8.80 3.23 8.30
N VAL A 110 7.80 2.71 9.02
CA VAL A 110 7.54 1.27 9.06
C VAL A 110 6.26 0.96 8.32
N VAL A 111 6.33 -0.08 7.48
CA VAL A 111 5.13 -0.70 6.89
C VAL A 111 5.06 -2.15 7.31
N GLU A 112 3.93 -2.53 7.90
CA GLU A 112 3.65 -3.92 8.21
C GLU A 112 2.69 -4.50 7.18
N VAL A 113 2.98 -5.71 6.70
CA VAL A 113 2.06 -6.48 5.86
C VAL A 113 1.42 -7.56 6.72
N HIS A 114 0.10 -7.48 6.88
CA HIS A 114 -0.71 -8.39 7.68
C HIS A 114 -1.48 -9.32 6.75
N ASP A 115 -1.44 -10.64 6.98
CA ASP A 115 -2.16 -11.61 6.15
C ASP A 115 -3.68 -11.66 6.38
N GLY A 116 -4.21 -10.76 7.24
CA GLY A 116 -5.63 -10.64 7.55
C GLY A 116 -6.12 -11.72 8.51
N THR A 117 -7.20 -12.41 8.13
CA THR A 117 -7.81 -13.50 8.93
C THR A 117 -7.14 -14.87 8.72
N GLY A 118 -6.01 -14.90 8.01
CA GLY A 118 -5.31 -16.12 7.65
C GLY A 118 -4.49 -16.70 8.81
N THR A 119 -3.17 -16.66 8.64
CA THR A 119 -2.17 -17.20 9.55
C THR A 119 -1.78 -16.24 10.67
N HIS A 120 -2.21 -14.98 10.60
CA HIS A 120 -1.78 -13.89 11.49
C HIS A 120 -0.28 -13.60 11.42
N ILE A 121 0.37 -13.98 10.32
CA ILE A 121 1.74 -13.58 10.04
C ILE A 121 1.75 -12.08 9.72
N VAL A 122 2.68 -11.39 10.38
CA VAL A 122 2.98 -9.97 10.15
C VAL A 122 4.42 -9.86 9.68
N VAL A 123 4.63 -9.15 8.57
CA VAL A 123 5.96 -8.80 8.07
C VAL A 123 6.16 -7.31 8.25
N SER A 124 6.99 -6.92 9.20
CA SER A 124 7.36 -5.51 9.43
C SER A 124 8.59 -5.14 8.62
N VAL A 125 8.50 -4.06 7.85
CA VAL A 125 9.55 -3.58 6.95
C VAL A 125 9.83 -2.11 7.23
N PRO A 126 10.95 -1.78 7.91
CA PRO A 126 11.40 -0.40 8.02
C PRO A 126 11.92 0.10 6.66
N LEU A 127 11.62 1.34 6.32
CA LEU A 127 11.92 1.96 5.04
C LEU A 127 12.47 3.37 5.27
N ASP A 128 13.74 3.58 4.91
CA ASP A 128 14.29 4.93 4.78
C ASP A 128 13.75 5.57 3.50
N LEU A 129 12.57 6.19 3.60
CA LEU A 129 11.91 6.84 2.48
C LEU A 129 12.60 8.16 2.12
N ARG A 130 12.56 8.52 0.83
CA ARG A 130 13.08 9.81 0.35
C ARG A 130 12.07 10.91 0.63
N GLU A 131 12.52 12.16 0.78
CA GLU A 131 11.67 13.33 1.07
C GLU A 131 10.46 13.44 0.12
N GLU A 132 10.58 13.05 -1.15
CA GLU A 132 9.50 13.16 -2.14
C GLU A 132 8.51 11.98 -2.21
N TRP A 133 8.59 11.00 -1.30
CA TRP A 133 7.84 9.75 -1.41
C TRP A 133 6.31 9.95 -1.43
N THR A 134 5.79 10.91 -0.65
CA THR A 134 4.34 11.22 -0.60
C THR A 134 3.86 11.80 -1.93
N ALA A 135 4.66 12.66 -2.57
CA ALA A 135 4.34 13.22 -3.88
C ALA A 135 4.29 12.13 -4.97
N ASP A 136 5.23 11.18 -4.93
CA ASP A 136 5.22 10.01 -5.81
C ASP A 136 4.01 9.10 -5.56
N ALA A 137 3.65 8.87 -4.30
CA ALA A 137 2.46 8.10 -3.94
C ALA A 137 1.17 8.75 -4.45
N ARG A 138 1.03 10.08 -4.34
CA ARG A 138 -0.11 10.84 -4.87
C ARG A 138 -0.21 10.77 -6.40
N ARG A 139 0.94 10.80 -7.09
CA ARG A 139 0.99 10.60 -8.55
C ARG A 139 0.48 9.21 -8.93
N LEU A 140 0.97 8.15 -8.26
CA LEU A 140 0.52 6.78 -8.50
C LEU A 140 -0.98 6.58 -8.23
N LEU A 141 -1.50 7.16 -7.14
CA LEU A 141 -2.93 7.14 -6.84
C LEU A 141 -3.76 7.81 -7.94
N THR A 142 -3.30 8.95 -8.46
CA THR A 142 -3.98 9.67 -9.56
C THR A 142 -4.00 8.84 -10.84
N GLU A 143 -2.86 8.23 -11.19
CA GLU A 143 -2.74 7.33 -12.34
C GLU A 143 -3.70 6.13 -12.18
N ALA A 144 -3.71 5.52 -10.99
CA ALA A 144 -4.55 4.37 -10.67
C ALA A 144 -6.04 4.69 -10.81
N ARG A 145 -6.51 5.78 -10.18
CA ARG A 145 -7.90 6.24 -10.31
C ARG A 145 -8.30 6.46 -11.77
N ALA A 146 -7.45 7.15 -12.55
CA ALA A 146 -7.71 7.39 -13.97
C ALA A 146 -7.84 6.08 -14.78
N SER A 147 -7.04 5.06 -14.45
CA SER A 147 -7.07 3.77 -15.16
C SER A 147 -8.23 2.87 -14.74
N LEU A 148 -8.74 3.05 -13.52
CA LEU A 148 -9.92 2.36 -13.01
C LEU A 148 -11.22 3.09 -13.37
N GLY A 149 -11.13 4.35 -13.80
CA GLY A 149 -12.30 5.20 -14.02
C GLY A 149 -13.00 5.55 -12.72
N GLU A 150 -12.22 5.76 -11.65
CA GLU A 150 -12.65 6.26 -10.33
C GLU A 150 -12.34 7.76 -10.19
#